data_AF-A0A2R6BGH5-F1
#
_entry.id   AF-A0A2R6BGH5-F1
#
_cell.length_a   1.000
_cell.length_b   1.000
_cell.length_c   1.000
_cell.angle_alpha   90.00
_cell.angle_beta   90.00
_cell.angle_gamma   90.00
#
_symmetry.space_group_name_H-M   'P 1'
#
loop_
_entity.id
_entity.type
_entity.pdbx_description
1 polymer ?
#
loop_
_entity_poly.entity_id
_entity_poly.type
_entity_poly.pdbx_seq_one_letter_code
_entity_poly.pdbx_strand_id
1 'polypeptide(L)'
;MKSIQIISEDIYGCDFFKEVAHRINREVRVFCNSAQAWSPKRGRIFAASNADLVIVCIDADARDPEEVEREQLKIIKRSARSEQDVEKRLKIVVFSYEAEEWIIASMKLKISGDKPSEVLRGKMGYEKKDLPKYAPHLDFNVLREMSVRSFIEFEKAVKDP
;
A
#
# COMPACT_ATOMS: atom_id res chain seq x y z
N MET A 1 -21.02 -7.81 -2.76
CA MET A 1 -19.97 -7.23 -1.91
C MET A 1 -18.65 -7.42 -2.63
N LYS A 2 -18.01 -6.34 -3.11
CA LYS A 2 -16.72 -6.43 -3.80
C LYS A 2 -15.61 -6.84 -2.82
N SER A 3 -14.57 -7.46 -3.32
CA SER A 3 -13.46 -8.02 -2.54
C SER A 3 -12.12 -7.51 -3.02
N ILE A 4 -11.24 -7.17 -2.08
CA ILE A 4 -9.90 -6.64 -2.33
C ILE A 4 -8.88 -7.57 -1.68
N GLN A 5 -7.88 -7.98 -2.44
CA GLN A 5 -6.68 -8.63 -1.93
C GLN A 5 -5.54 -7.61 -1.89
N ILE A 6 -5.02 -7.31 -0.71
CA ILE A 6 -3.82 -6.48 -0.56
C ILE A 6 -2.59 -7.39 -0.49
N ILE A 7 -1.51 -6.99 -1.15
CA ILE A 7 -0.19 -7.60 -1.02
C ILE A 7 0.74 -6.53 -0.43
N SER A 8 1.13 -6.73 0.83
CA SER A 8 2.05 -5.85 1.54
C SER A 8 3.42 -6.51 1.72
N GLU A 9 4.46 -5.73 2.02
CA GLU A 9 5.80 -6.26 2.24
C GLU A 9 5.91 -7.11 3.51
N ASP A 10 5.20 -6.70 4.56
CA ASP A 10 5.22 -7.36 5.85
C ASP A 10 3.81 -7.47 6.46
N ILE A 11 3.74 -8.07 7.65
CA ILE A 11 2.47 -8.31 8.35
C ILE A 11 1.87 -7.02 8.95
N TYR A 12 2.71 -6.06 9.35
CA TYR A 12 2.27 -4.81 9.94
C TYR A 12 1.63 -3.90 8.88
N GLY A 13 2.22 -3.84 7.70
CA GLY A 13 1.63 -3.19 6.54
C GLY A 13 0.30 -3.85 6.16
N CYS A 14 0.17 -5.17 6.27
CA CYS A 14 -1.11 -5.84 6.04
C CYS A 14 -2.22 -5.38 6.98
N ASP A 15 -1.95 -5.31 8.28
CA ASP A 15 -2.95 -4.87 9.25
C ASP A 15 -3.28 -3.38 9.08
N PHE A 16 -2.27 -2.56 8.81
CA PHE A 16 -2.42 -1.14 8.51
C PHE A 16 -3.30 -0.90 7.28
N PHE A 17 -2.97 -1.49 6.12
CA PHE A 17 -3.72 -1.26 4.89
C PHE A 17 -5.13 -1.83 4.91
N LYS A 18 -5.37 -2.94 5.63
CA LYS A 18 -6.72 -3.45 5.86
C LYS A 18 -7.58 -2.43 6.60
N GLU A 19 -7.06 -1.88 7.69
CA GLU A 19 -7.79 -0.90 8.49
C GLU A 19 -8.03 0.39 7.68
N VAL A 20 -7.03 0.88 6.95
CA VAL A 20 -7.19 2.04 6.06
C VAL A 20 -8.25 1.77 4.98
N ALA A 21 -8.24 0.60 4.35
CA ALA A 21 -9.23 0.24 3.35
C ALA A 21 -10.65 0.22 3.92
N HIS A 22 -10.86 -0.38 5.10
CA HIS A 22 -12.17 -0.37 5.77
C HIS A 22 -12.63 1.03 6.19
N ARG A 23 -11.70 1.92 6.58
CA ARG A 23 -12.02 3.32 6.85
C ARG A 23 -12.44 4.08 5.59
N ILE A 24 -11.89 3.74 4.43
CA ILE A 24 -12.26 4.33 3.14
C ILE A 24 -13.61 3.79 2.65
N ASN A 25 -13.80 2.47 2.72
CA ASN A 25 -15.00 1.79 2.25
C ASN A 25 -15.33 0.62 3.17
N ARG A 26 -16.45 0.71 3.91
CA ARG A 26 -16.88 -0.34 4.84
C ARG A 26 -17.55 -1.53 4.17
N GLU A 27 -17.92 -1.40 2.90
CA GLU A 27 -18.67 -2.41 2.16
C GLU A 27 -17.78 -3.37 1.37
N VAL A 28 -16.45 -3.23 1.45
CA VAL A 28 -15.52 -4.13 0.78
C VAL A 28 -15.02 -5.21 1.73
N ARG A 29 -14.87 -6.42 1.23
CA ARG A 29 -14.20 -7.50 1.97
C ARG A 29 -12.71 -7.44 1.67
N VAL A 30 -11.89 -7.14 2.67
CA VAL A 30 -10.44 -6.99 2.50
C VAL A 30 -9.66 -8.19 3.04
N PHE A 31 -8.84 -8.77 2.18
CA PHE A 31 -7.83 -9.77 2.52
C PHE A 31 -6.44 -9.14 2.43
N CYS A 32 -5.46 -9.69 3.14
CA CYS A 32 -4.07 -9.29 2.93
C CYS A 32 -3.11 -10.46 3.14
N ASN A 33 -2.09 -10.50 2.30
CA ASN A 33 -0.96 -11.41 2.43
C ASN A 33 0.34 -10.63 2.37
N SER A 34 1.29 -10.99 3.23
CA SER A 34 2.63 -10.42 3.20
C SER A 34 3.54 -11.20 2.24
N ALA A 35 4.31 -10.45 1.47
CA ALA A 35 5.36 -10.95 0.61
C ALA A 35 6.39 -9.84 0.37
N GLN A 36 7.67 -10.16 0.60
CA GLN A 36 8.79 -9.26 0.30
C GLN A 36 8.67 -8.65 -1.10
N ALA A 37 9.04 -7.37 -1.22
CA ALA A 37 8.97 -6.54 -2.41
C ALA A 37 9.27 -7.28 -3.72
N TRP A 38 10.43 -7.94 -3.80
CA TRP A 38 10.95 -8.49 -5.06
C TRP A 38 10.73 -10.00 -5.19
N SER A 39 9.86 -10.57 -4.35
CA SER A 39 9.62 -12.00 -4.30
C SER A 39 8.66 -12.46 -5.40
N PRO A 40 8.95 -13.57 -6.11
CA PRO A 40 7.98 -14.25 -6.98
C PRO A 40 6.70 -14.69 -6.23
N LYS A 41 6.73 -14.73 -4.89
CA LYS A 41 5.54 -14.97 -4.06
C LYS A 41 4.41 -13.98 -4.36
N ARG A 42 4.72 -12.72 -4.71
CA ARG A 42 3.70 -11.71 -5.06
C ARG A 42 2.87 -12.13 -6.27
N GLY A 43 3.54 -12.57 -7.34
CA GLY A 43 2.87 -13.08 -8.53
C GLY A 43 2.02 -14.32 -8.23
N ARG A 44 2.51 -15.23 -7.37
CA ARG A 44 1.75 -16.41 -6.95
C ARG A 44 0.50 -16.05 -6.13
N ILE A 45 0.60 -15.07 -5.23
CA ILE A 45 -0.56 -14.57 -4.47
C ILE A 45 -1.57 -13.93 -5.42
N PHE A 46 -1.13 -13.09 -6.37
CA PHE A 46 -2.00 -12.49 -7.38
C PHE A 46 -2.76 -13.56 -8.19
N ALA A 47 -2.04 -14.58 -8.67
CA ALA A 47 -2.62 -15.65 -9.48
C ALA A 47 -3.60 -16.56 -8.73
N ALA A 48 -3.36 -16.76 -7.43
CA ALA A 48 -4.23 -17.53 -6.55
C ALA A 48 -5.43 -16.73 -6.03
N SER A 49 -5.35 -15.39 -6.03
CA SER A 49 -6.41 -14.52 -5.57
C SER A 49 -7.61 -14.56 -6.52
N ASN A 50 -8.79 -14.84 -5.94
CA ASN A 50 -10.08 -14.70 -6.62
C ASN A 50 -10.79 -13.39 -6.24
N ALA A 51 -10.07 -12.42 -5.67
CA ALA A 51 -10.60 -11.10 -5.37
C ALA A 51 -10.88 -10.30 -6.66
N ASP A 52 -11.87 -9.40 -6.58
CA ASP A 52 -12.25 -8.50 -7.67
C ASP A 52 -11.09 -7.54 -8.02
N LEU A 53 -10.41 -7.03 -6.98
CA LEU A 53 -9.20 -6.21 -7.10
C LEU A 53 -8.05 -6.80 -6.28
N VAL A 54 -6.84 -6.68 -6.80
CA VAL A 54 -5.58 -6.93 -6.10
C VAL A 54 -4.78 -5.65 -6.05
N ILE A 55 -4.50 -5.15 -4.84
CA ILE A 55 -3.66 -3.98 -4.61
C ILE A 55 -2.29 -4.44 -4.13
N VAL A 56 -1.23 -4.08 -4.85
CA VAL A 56 0.15 -4.33 -4.45
C VAL A 56 0.72 -3.03 -3.87
N CYS A 57 1.03 -3.04 -2.58
CA CYS A 57 1.71 -1.94 -1.89
C CYS A 57 3.22 -2.19 -1.92
N ILE A 58 3.99 -1.19 -2.30
CA ILE A 58 5.45 -1.30 -2.44
C ILE A 58 6.18 -0.03 -2.04
N ASP A 59 7.19 -0.18 -1.18
CA ASP A 59 8.07 0.90 -0.74
C ASP A 59 9.09 1.18 -1.86
N ALA A 60 9.24 2.44 -2.28
CA ALA A 60 10.22 2.79 -3.31
C ALA A 60 11.59 3.15 -2.74
N ASP A 61 11.72 3.44 -1.44
CA ASP A 61 12.97 3.87 -0.82
C ASP A 61 13.64 5.03 -1.61
N ALA A 62 12.86 6.04 -2.02
CA ALA A 62 13.28 7.17 -2.85
C ALA A 62 13.69 6.84 -4.30
N ARG A 63 13.48 5.61 -4.78
CA ARG A 63 13.61 5.27 -6.20
C ARG A 63 12.49 5.90 -7.02
N ASP A 64 12.72 5.99 -8.33
CA ASP A 64 11.69 6.40 -9.28
C ASP A 64 10.44 5.50 -9.18
N PRO A 65 9.26 6.05 -8.88
CA PRO A 65 8.06 5.24 -8.70
C PRO A 65 7.64 4.46 -9.94
N GLU A 66 7.85 5.01 -11.13
CA GLU A 66 7.49 4.32 -12.38
C GLU A 66 8.40 3.13 -12.64
N GLU A 67 9.69 3.24 -12.34
CA GLU A 67 10.63 2.12 -12.38
C GLU A 67 10.20 1.00 -11.44
N VAL A 68 9.89 1.34 -10.18
CA VAL A 68 9.42 0.38 -9.17
C VAL A 68 8.13 -0.29 -9.62
N GLU A 69 7.18 0.47 -10.16
CA GLU A 69 5.92 -0.08 -10.70
C GLU A 69 6.17 -1.06 -11.85
N ARG A 70 7.04 -0.70 -12.83
CA ARG A 70 7.39 -1.58 -13.95
C ARG A 70 8.04 -2.88 -13.47
N GLU A 71 8.91 -2.82 -12.48
CA GLU A 71 9.54 -4.00 -11.88
C GLU A 71 8.51 -4.92 -11.20
N GLN A 72 7.63 -4.34 -10.39
CA GLN A 72 6.54 -5.08 -9.75
C GLN A 72 5.60 -5.71 -10.78
N LEU A 73 5.23 -4.98 -11.83
CA LEU A 73 4.40 -5.48 -12.91
C LEU A 73 5.02 -6.70 -13.59
N LYS A 74 6.34 -6.68 -13.85
CA LYS A 74 7.06 -7.84 -14.41
C LYS A 74 6.99 -9.05 -13.48
N ILE A 75 7.12 -8.86 -12.16
CA ILE A 75 7.02 -9.95 -11.18
C ILE A 75 5.62 -10.56 -11.19
N ILE A 76 4.57 -9.72 -11.22
CA ILE A 76 3.18 -10.21 -11.24
C ILE A 76 2.88 -10.96 -12.53
N LYS A 77 3.23 -10.37 -13.70
CA LYS A 77 2.97 -10.97 -15.02
C LYS A 77 3.57 -12.37 -15.19
N ARG A 78 4.69 -12.69 -14.54
CA ARG A 78 5.32 -14.03 -14.61
C ARG A 78 4.46 -15.16 -14.06
N SER A 79 3.50 -14.87 -13.19
CA SER A 79 2.60 -15.88 -12.60
C SER A 79 1.13 -15.65 -12.95
N ALA A 80 0.80 -14.53 -13.58
CA ALA A 80 -0.57 -14.19 -13.94
C ALA A 80 -1.17 -15.19 -14.94
N ARG A 81 -2.49 -15.35 -14.89
CA ARG A 81 -3.22 -16.27 -15.78
C ARG A 81 -3.25 -15.75 -17.22
N SER A 82 -3.35 -14.43 -17.40
CA SER A 82 -3.29 -13.72 -18.68
C SER A 82 -2.97 -12.23 -18.47
N GLU A 83 -2.62 -11.51 -19.54
CA GLU A 83 -2.41 -10.05 -19.45
C GLU A 83 -3.70 -9.31 -19.14
N GLN A 84 -4.82 -9.74 -19.72
CA GLN A 84 -6.14 -9.17 -19.47
C GLN A 84 -6.56 -9.29 -18.00
N ASP A 85 -6.16 -10.38 -17.32
CA ASP A 85 -6.41 -10.58 -15.89
C ASP A 85 -5.66 -9.54 -15.04
N VAL A 86 -4.41 -9.24 -15.42
CA VAL A 86 -3.59 -8.21 -14.79
C VAL A 86 -4.20 -6.83 -15.00
N GLU A 87 -4.54 -6.48 -16.23
CA GLU A 87 -5.12 -5.16 -16.57
C GLU A 87 -6.44 -4.87 -15.84
N LYS A 88 -7.26 -5.91 -15.64
CA LYS A 88 -8.57 -5.76 -15.00
C LYS A 88 -8.49 -5.65 -13.48
N ARG A 89 -7.58 -6.40 -12.85
CA ARG A 89 -7.61 -6.62 -11.40
C ARG A 89 -6.40 -6.10 -10.66
N LEU A 90 -5.32 -5.71 -11.32
CA LEU A 90 -4.12 -5.25 -10.63
C LEU A 90 -4.11 -3.75 -10.47
N LYS A 91 -3.92 -3.29 -9.23
CA LYS A 91 -3.41 -1.95 -8.94
C LYS A 91 -2.10 -2.05 -8.20
N ILE A 92 -1.10 -1.29 -8.62
CA ILE A 92 0.16 -1.14 -7.89
C ILE A 92 0.14 0.27 -7.27
N VAL A 93 0.40 0.33 -5.97
CA VAL A 93 0.53 1.57 -5.19
C VAL A 93 1.95 1.66 -4.70
N VAL A 94 2.69 2.61 -5.28
CA VAL A 94 4.11 2.82 -4.98
C VAL A 94 4.23 3.98 -3.99
N PHE A 95 4.82 3.75 -2.83
CA PHE A 95 5.12 4.79 -1.84
C PHE A 95 6.40 5.53 -2.24
N SER A 96 6.53 6.82 -1.92
CA SER A 96 7.77 7.55 -2.27
C SER A 96 8.95 7.04 -1.44
N TYR A 97 8.72 6.77 -0.16
CA TYR A 97 9.67 6.08 0.71
C TYR A 97 9.04 4.78 1.20
N GLU A 98 8.09 4.91 2.13
CA GLU A 98 7.41 3.81 2.83
C GLU A 98 6.03 4.25 3.30
N ALA A 99 5.20 3.29 3.74
CA ALA A 99 3.82 3.53 4.20
C ALA A 99 3.68 4.62 5.28
N GLU A 100 4.69 4.77 6.13
CA GLU A 100 4.79 5.77 7.19
C GLU A 100 4.72 7.21 6.67
N GLU A 101 4.95 7.46 5.37
CA GLU A 101 4.74 8.78 4.76
C GLU A 101 3.30 9.29 4.94
N TRP A 102 2.32 8.39 5.02
CA TRP A 102 0.93 8.76 5.33
C TRP A 102 0.78 9.26 6.77
N ILE A 103 1.47 8.65 7.72
CA ILE A 103 1.44 9.08 9.11
C ILE A 103 2.03 10.49 9.21
N ILE A 104 3.23 10.67 8.66
CA ILE A 104 3.95 11.95 8.65
C ILE A 104 3.08 13.05 8.03
N ALA A 105 2.51 12.81 6.85
CA ALA A 105 1.65 13.78 6.18
C ALA A 105 0.37 14.07 6.96
N SER A 106 -0.31 13.05 7.49
CA SER A 106 -1.53 13.23 8.29
C SER A 106 -1.30 14.07 9.55
N MET A 107 -0.11 13.99 10.13
CA MET A 107 0.32 14.78 11.28
C MET A 107 0.88 16.16 10.90
N LYS A 108 0.87 16.52 9.60
CA LYS A 108 1.48 17.73 9.04
C LYS A 108 2.96 17.88 9.43
N LEU A 109 3.64 16.76 9.64
CA LEU A 109 5.08 16.72 9.90
C LEU A 109 5.83 16.82 8.56
N LYS A 110 6.97 17.50 8.57
CA LYS A 110 7.86 17.57 7.41
C LYS A 110 8.86 16.42 7.46
N ILE A 111 9.10 15.80 6.31
CA ILE A 111 10.24 14.91 6.07
C ILE A 111 11.44 15.80 5.75
N SER A 112 12.49 15.75 6.55
CA SER A 112 13.71 16.53 6.36
C SER A 112 14.89 15.63 5.99
N GLY A 113 14.81 14.99 4.81
CA GLY A 113 15.89 14.13 4.28
C GLY A 113 15.97 12.71 4.84
N ASP A 114 15.36 12.46 6.00
CA ASP A 114 15.31 11.13 6.65
C ASP A 114 14.13 10.29 6.13
N LYS A 115 14.17 8.96 6.32
CA LYS A 115 13.01 8.11 6.04
C LYS A 115 11.85 8.42 6.98
N PRO A 116 10.57 8.33 6.54
CA PRO A 116 9.41 8.59 7.41
C PRO A 116 9.44 7.86 8.76
N SER A 117 9.82 6.58 8.79
CA SER A 117 9.94 5.76 10.00
C SER A 117 11.05 6.23 10.92
N GLU A 118 12.13 6.80 10.40
CA GLU A 118 13.21 7.40 11.19
C GLU A 118 12.75 8.71 11.84
N VAL A 119 12.02 9.55 11.09
CA VAL A 119 11.39 10.77 11.64
C VAL A 119 10.41 10.41 12.77
N LEU A 120 9.56 9.41 12.56
CA LEU A 120 8.64 8.93 13.59
C LEU A 120 9.40 8.34 14.79
N ARG A 121 10.49 7.60 14.57
CA ARG A 121 11.30 7.01 15.65
C ARG A 121 11.91 8.10 16.52
N GLY A 122 12.52 9.11 15.91
CA GLY A 122 13.16 10.21 16.62
C GLY A 122 12.17 11.07 17.40
N LYS A 123 10.95 11.29 16.89
CA LYS A 123 9.96 12.16 17.53
C LYS A 123 9.05 11.46 18.53
N MET A 124 8.74 10.18 18.29
CA MET A 124 7.65 9.48 18.98
C MET A 124 8.03 8.10 19.49
N GLY A 125 9.30 7.69 19.34
CA GLY A 125 9.75 6.34 19.73
C GLY A 125 9.10 5.23 18.88
N TYR A 126 8.71 5.55 17.64
CA TYR A 126 8.09 4.61 16.72
C TYR A 126 8.95 3.37 16.45
N GLU A 127 8.30 2.20 16.55
CA GLU A 127 8.81 0.93 16.04
C GLU A 127 7.92 0.43 14.88
N LYS A 128 8.46 -0.40 13.98
CA LYS A 128 7.70 -0.91 12.81
C LYS A 128 6.38 -1.59 13.19
N LYS A 129 6.35 -2.27 14.35
CA LYS A 129 5.15 -2.92 14.89
C LYS A 129 4.03 -1.95 15.26
N ASP A 130 4.33 -0.66 15.36
CA ASP A 130 3.36 0.38 15.68
C ASP A 130 2.60 0.86 14.44
N LEU A 131 3.05 0.54 13.22
CA LEU A 131 2.39 0.94 11.97
C LEU A 131 0.86 0.77 12.02
N PRO A 132 0.30 -0.39 12.40
CA PRO A 132 -1.15 -0.59 12.42
C PRO A 132 -1.88 0.33 13.39
N LYS A 133 -1.23 0.76 14.49
CA LYS A 133 -1.85 1.63 15.51
C LYS A 133 -2.17 3.02 14.96
N TYR A 134 -1.47 3.46 13.91
CA TYR A 134 -1.73 4.76 13.29
C TYR A 134 -2.85 4.72 12.25
N ALA A 135 -3.25 3.54 11.76
CA ALA A 135 -4.28 3.42 10.74
C ALA A 135 -5.61 4.09 11.14
N PRO A 136 -6.12 3.97 12.39
CA PRO A 136 -7.33 4.67 12.84
C PRO A 136 -7.17 6.20 12.94
N HIS A 137 -5.94 6.68 13.09
CA HIS A 137 -5.63 8.08 13.37
C HIS A 137 -5.24 8.90 12.13
N LEU A 138 -5.07 8.27 10.96
CA LEU A 138 -4.81 9.00 9.73
C LEU A 138 -5.95 9.98 9.44
N ASP A 139 -5.61 11.24 9.23
CA ASP A 139 -6.52 12.26 8.70
C ASP A 139 -6.52 12.22 7.17
N PHE A 140 -7.56 11.59 6.59
CA PHE A 140 -7.70 11.45 5.15
C PHE A 140 -7.94 12.79 4.44
N ASN A 141 -8.49 13.80 5.13
CA ASN A 141 -8.66 15.12 4.51
C ASN A 141 -7.29 15.78 4.34
N VAL A 142 -6.43 15.73 5.35
CA VAL A 142 -5.06 16.22 5.27
C VAL A 142 -4.26 15.48 4.20
N LEU A 143 -4.40 14.15 4.10
CA LEU A 143 -3.72 13.37 3.04
C LEU A 143 -4.14 13.79 1.62
N ARG A 144 -5.42 14.13 1.42
CA ARG A 144 -5.93 14.66 0.15
C ARG A 144 -5.45 16.09 -0.09
N GLU A 145 -5.53 16.96 0.90
CA GLU A 145 -5.06 18.37 0.83
C GLU A 145 -3.57 18.45 0.48
N MET A 146 -2.75 17.61 1.11
CA MET A 146 -1.32 17.51 0.85
C MET A 146 -0.98 16.75 -0.44
N SER A 147 -2.00 16.26 -1.17
CA SER A 147 -1.86 15.54 -2.43
C SER A 147 -0.89 14.35 -2.33
N VAL A 148 -0.99 13.57 -1.25
CA VAL A 148 -0.14 12.38 -1.04
C VAL A 148 -0.49 11.33 -2.10
N ARG A 149 0.34 11.22 -3.13
CA ARG A 149 0.11 10.42 -4.34
C ARG A 149 -0.32 8.98 -4.03
N SER A 150 0.46 8.26 -3.24
CA SER A 150 0.22 6.87 -2.87
C SER A 150 -1.12 6.69 -2.15
N PHE A 151 -1.49 7.64 -1.27
CA PHE A 151 -2.79 7.62 -0.60
C PHE A 151 -3.94 7.86 -1.58
N ILE A 152 -3.82 8.82 -2.49
CA ILE A 152 -4.86 9.12 -3.49
C ILE A 152 -5.07 7.93 -4.43
N GLU A 153 -3.99 7.29 -4.87
CA GLU A 153 -4.05 6.09 -5.71
C GLU A 153 -4.72 4.92 -4.97
N PHE A 154 -4.32 4.66 -3.72
CA PHE A 154 -4.92 3.64 -2.87
C PHE A 154 -6.40 3.92 -2.60
N GLU A 155 -6.74 5.16 -2.25
CA GLU A 155 -8.10 5.57 -1.95
C GLU A 155 -9.03 5.40 -3.16
N LYS A 156 -8.58 5.80 -4.36
CA LYS A 156 -9.35 5.59 -5.60
C LYS A 156 -9.60 4.10 -5.84
N ALA A 157 -8.57 3.27 -5.68
CA ALA A 157 -8.68 1.83 -5.89
C ALA A 157 -9.64 1.15 -4.89
N VAL A 158 -9.68 1.61 -3.64
CA VAL A 158 -10.59 1.06 -2.62
C VAL A 158 -12.03 1.55 -2.77
N LYS A 159 -12.24 2.78 -3.27
CA LYS A 159 -13.59 3.33 -3.50
C LYS A 159 -14.33 2.63 -4.65
N ASP A 160 -13.61 2.23 -5.69
CA ASP A 160 -14.18 1.49 -6.82
C ASP A 160 -13.30 0.28 -7.18
N PRO A 161 -13.38 -0.81 -6.38
CA PRO A 161 -12.58 -2.01 -6.57
C PRO A 161 -13.14 -2.99 -7.61
#